data_AF-A0A9X2LCM7-F1
#
_entry.id   AF-A0A9X2LCM7-F1
#
_cell.length_a   1.000
_cell.length_b   1.000
_cell.length_c   1.000
_cell.angle_alpha   90.00
_cell.angle_beta   90.00
_cell.angle_gamma   90.00
#
_symmetry.space_group_name_H-M   'P 1'
#
loop_
_entity.id
_entity.type
_entity.pdbx_description
1 polymer ?
#
loop_
_entity_poly.entity_id
_entity_poly.type
_entity_poly.pdbx_seq_one_letter_code
_entity_poly.pdbx_strand_id
1 'polypeptide(L)' 'MPTDDVERFLGALSPAHREEVGRQPRAQQEKLAAAWEKELREDTDLDTLSELSPAAAESEAARRVVEGRS' A
#
# COMPACT_ATOMS: atom_id res chain seq x y z
N MET A 1 -18.11 -1.62 7.44
CA MET A 1 -17.93 -1.71 5.99
C MET A 1 -16.45 -1.88 5.76
N PRO A 2 -15.98 -2.84 4.94
CA PRO A 2 -14.59 -2.82 4.51
C PRO A 2 -14.47 -1.58 3.62
N THR A 3 -14.06 -0.45 4.20
CA THR A 3 -13.49 0.67 3.45
C THR A 3 -12.52 0.08 2.46
N ASP A 4 -12.78 0.26 1.16
CA ASP A 4 -12.04 -0.36 0.07
C ASP A 4 -10.53 -0.33 0.33
N ASP A 5 -9.94 -1.48 0.67
CA ASP A 5 -8.49 -1.58 0.91
C ASP A 5 -7.70 -1.04 -0.29
N VAL A 6 -8.28 -1.14 -1.49
CA VAL A 6 -7.77 -0.52 -2.72
C VAL A 6 -7.78 1.00 -2.65
N GLU A 7 -8.86 1.64 -2.19
CA GLU A 7 -8.89 3.11 -2.05
C GLU A 7 -7.88 3.58 -1.00
N ARG A 8 -7.74 2.86 0.11
CA ARG A 8 -6.76 3.17 1.15
C ARG A 8 -5.32 3.02 0.63
N PHE A 9 -5.04 1.91 -0.06
CA PHE A 9 -3.77 1.65 -0.70
C PHE A 9 -3.42 2.75 -1.73
N LEU A 10 -4.36 3.07 -2.63
CA LEU A 10 -4.19 4.17 -3.59
C LEU A 10 -3.94 5.50 -2.87
N GLY A 11 -4.62 5.72 -1.75
CA GLY A 11 -4.43 6.85 -0.83
C GLY A 11 -2.99 6.98 -0.31
N ALA A 12 -2.37 5.86 0.05
CA ALA A 12 -1.00 5.79 0.58
C ALA A 12 0.10 5.93 -0.50
N LEU A 13 -0.24 5.73 -1.77
CA LEU A 13 0.72 5.89 -2.87
C LEU A 13 1.04 7.35 -3.18
N SER A 14 2.27 7.57 -3.67
CA SER A 14 2.66 8.82 -4.32
C SER A 14 1.76 9.08 -5.55
N PRO A 15 1.57 10.34 -5.99
CA PRO A 15 0.72 10.65 -7.14
C PRO A 15 1.08 9.86 -8.40
N ALA A 16 2.38 9.67 -8.67
CA ALA A 16 2.85 8.92 -9.84
C ALA A 16 2.49 7.42 -9.76
N HIS A 17 2.75 6.78 -8.62
CA HIS A 17 2.39 5.36 -8.43
C HIS A 17 0.89 5.14 -8.36
N ARG A 18 0.13 6.07 -7.76
CA ARG A 18 -1.33 6.03 -7.75
C ARG A 18 -1.88 6.03 -9.17
N GLU A 19 -1.36 6.88 -10.04
CA GLU A 19 -1.81 6.97 -11.42
C GLU A 19 -1.47 5.71 -12.22
N GLU A 20 -0.28 5.12 -12.01
CA GLU A 20 0.11 3.85 -12.63
C GLU A 20 -0.80 2.70 -12.18
N VAL A 21 -0.96 2.52 -10.87
CA VAL A 21 -1.76 1.43 -10.30
C VAL A 21 -3.24 1.62 -10.64
N GLY A 22 -3.75 2.86 -10.60
CA GLY A 22 -5.15 3.17 -10.92
C GLY A 22 -5.54 2.86 -12.37
N ARG A 23 -4.57 2.78 -13.29
CA ARG A 23 -4.78 2.35 -14.69
C ARG A 23 -4.81 0.83 -14.88
N GLN A 24 -4.41 0.05 -13.87
CA GLN A 24 -4.40 -1.41 -13.96
C GLN A 24 -5.80 -2.00 -13.76
N PRO A 25 -6.06 -3.24 -14.23
CA PRO A 25 -7.33 -3.92 -13.98
C PRO A 25 -7.62 -4.02 -12.48
N ARG A 26 -8.90 -3.96 -12.11
CA ARG A 26 -9.34 -3.97 -10.70
C ARG A 26 -8.76 -5.14 -9.90
N ALA A 27 -8.73 -6.34 -10.48
CA ALA A 27 -8.15 -7.53 -9.84
C ALA A 27 -6.65 -7.36 -9.50
N GLN A 28 -5.91 -6.61 -10.32
CA GLN A 28 -4.50 -6.34 -10.07
C GLN A 28 -4.33 -5.27 -8.97
N GLN A 29 -5.19 -4.25 -8.94
CA GLN A 29 -5.23 -3.29 -7.84
C GLN A 29 -5.52 -3.97 -6.50
N GLU A 30 -6.48 -4.90 -6.47
CA GLU A 30 -6.84 -5.70 -5.30
C GLU A 30 -5.69 -6.60 -4.85
N LYS A 31 -4.97 -7.23 -5.79
CA LYS A 31 -3.78 -8.03 -5.47
C LYS A 31 -2.68 -7.18 -4.81
N LEU A 32 -2.46 -5.96 -5.30
CA LEU A 32 -1.47 -5.05 -4.74
C LEU A 32 -1.91 -4.51 -3.37
N ALA A 33 -3.18 -4.16 -3.21
CA ALA A 33 -3.73 -3.75 -1.93
C ALA A 33 -3.62 -4.88 -0.89
N ALA A 34 -3.92 -6.13 -1.26
CA ALA A 34 -3.75 -7.28 -0.38
C ALA A 34 -2.28 -7.55 0.00
N ALA A 35 -1.34 -7.34 -0.93
CA ALA A 35 0.09 -7.42 -0.62
C ALA A 35 0.51 -6.31 0.36
N TRP A 36 0.02 -5.10 0.17
CA TRP A 36 0.27 -3.96 1.06
C TRP A 36 -0.26 -4.17 2.48
N GLU A 37 -1.49 -4.68 2.63
CA GLU A 37 -2.05 -5.06 3.94
C GLU A 37 -1.21 -6.14 4.64
N LYS A 38 -0.62 -7.06 3.85
CA LYS A 38 0.25 -8.10 4.37
C LYS A 38 1.57 -7.51 4.86
N GLU A 39 2.21 -6.66 4.06
CA GLU A 39 3.44 -5.95 4.45
C GLU A 39 3.22 -5.15 5.74
N LEU A 40 2.11 -4.41 5.84
CA LEU A 40 1.75 -3.65 7.05
C LEU A 40 1.59 -4.51 8.31
N ARG A 41 1.24 -5.78 8.15
CA ARG A 41 1.01 -6.70 9.28
C ARG A 41 2.25 -7.50 9.66
N GLU A 42 3.08 -7.85 8.69
CA GLU A 42 4.18 -8.79 8.88
C GLU A 42 5.55 -8.10 9.01
N ASP A 43 5.71 -6.87 8.50
CA ASP A 43 6.98 -6.17 8.49
C ASP A 43 7.26 -5.45 9.83
N THR A 44 8.18 -6.02 10.60
CA THR A 44 8.57 -5.50 11.92
C THR A 44 9.32 -4.16 11.84
N ASP A 45 9.91 -3.82 10.69
CA ASP A 45 10.50 -2.49 10.48
C ASP A 45 9.41 -1.42 10.32
N LEU A 46 8.22 -1.80 9.84
CA LEU A 46 7.06 -0.91 9.77
C LEU A 46 6.39 -0.73 11.13
N ASP A 47 6.53 -1.66 12.08
CA ASP A 47 5.97 -1.51 13.43
C ASP A 47 6.52 -0.25 14.12
N THR A 48 7.83 0.00 14.02
CA THR A 48 8.46 1.18 14.64
C THR A 48 8.00 2.48 13.96
N LEU A 49 7.80 2.45 12.64
CA LEU A 49 7.29 3.59 11.87
C LEU A 49 5.81 3.85 12.14
N SER A 50 5.02 2.80 12.34
CA SER A 50 3.59 2.87 12.63
C SER A 50 3.31 3.51 13.99
N GLU A 51 4.16 3.23 14.99
CA GLU A 51 4.08 3.89 16.31
C GLU A 51 4.36 5.40 16.25
N LEU A 52 5.23 5.84 15.34
CA LEU A 52 5.57 7.26 15.17
C LEU A 52 4.57 7.99 14.26
N SER A 53 4.24 7.37 13.13
CA SER A 53 3.33 7.91 12.13
C SER A 53 2.70 6.78 11.30
N PRO A 54 1.46 6.38 11.62
CA PRO A 54 0.75 5.34 10.88
C PRO A 54 0.70 5.62 9.37
N ALA A 55 0.49 6.89 8.98
CA ALA A 55 0.42 7.29 7.58
C ALA A 55 1.78 7.15 6.84
N ALA A 56 2.89 7.32 7.55
CA ALA A 56 4.23 7.13 6.98
C ALA A 56 4.53 5.65 6.76
N ALA A 57 4.15 4.78 7.71
CA ALA A 57 4.25 3.33 7.55
C ALA A 57 3.40 2.83 6.37
N GLU A 58 2.16 3.30 6.26
CA GLU A 58 1.26 3.02 5.13
C GLU A 58 1.89 3.43 3.79
N SER A 59 2.47 4.63 3.71
CA SER A 59 3.11 5.15 2.48
C SER A 59 4.37 4.36 2.10
N GLU A 60 5.21 4.00 3.07
CA GLU A 60 6.43 3.24 2.85
C GLU A 60 6.12 1.79 2.43
N ALA A 61 5.17 1.15 3.08
CA ALA A 61 4.67 -0.17 2.67
C ALA A 61 4.14 -0.13 1.23
N ALA A 62 3.37 0.90 0.89
CA ALA A 62 2.79 1.03 -0.44
C ALA A 62 3.87 1.21 -1.52
N ARG A 63 4.93 1.98 -1.21
CA ARG A 63 6.11 2.13 -2.07
C ARG A 63 6.82 0.79 -2.29
N ARG A 64 7.12 0.04 -1.22
CA ARG A 64 7.78 -1.28 -1.29
C ARG A 64 7.01 -2.26 -2.16
N VAL A 65 5.68 -2.31 -2.01
CA VAL A 65 4.82 -3.18 -2.83
C VAL A 65 4.85 -2.81 -4.30
N VAL A 66 4.92 -1.52 -4.67
CA VAL A 66 4.97 -1.11 -6.08
C VAL A 66 6.37 -1.29 -6.68
N GLU A 67 7.43 -0.95 -5.96
CA GLU A 67 8.82 -1.07 -6.43
C GLU A 67 9.30 -2.53 -6.45
N GLY A 68 8.82 -3.36 -5.52
CA GLY A 68 9.12 -4.80 -5.44
C GLY A 68 8.42 -5.66 -6.50
N ARG A 69 7.69 -5.07 -7.45
CA ARG A 69 7.03 -5.77 -8.57
C ARG A 69 8.00 -6.24 -9.68
N SER A 70 9.30 -6.08 -9.48
CA SER A 70 10.36 -6.38 -10.46
C SER A 70 10.58 -7.88 -10.66
#